data_AF-A0A4Q3TM63-F1
#
_entry.id   AF-A0A4Q3TM63-F1
#
_cell.length_a   1.000
_cell.length_b   1.000
_cell.length_c   1.000
_cell.angle_alpha   90.00
_cell.angle_beta   90.00
_cell.angle_gamma   90.00
#
_symmetry.space_group_name_H-M   'P 1'
#
loop_
_entity.id
_entity.type
_entity.pdbx_description
1 polymer ?
#
loop_
_entity_poly.entity_id
_entity_poly.type
_entity_poly.pdbx_seq_one_letter_code
_entity_poly.pdbx_strand_id
1 'polypeptide(L)'
;FDTAFSWRDLILIAGGVFLLWKATKEIHHTVDPTPSDHELLDKKAVVINNAGAAIIQIILLDLVFSVDSILTAVGMTDHVPIMMTAVIIAVTVMLLASDPLANFIDKNPTVVMLALGFLLMIGAVLIADGFGVHVPKGYIYAAMAFSGIVEGLNMASRNSQAKKAAHAAARQAELNQRETAEPGV
;
A
#
# COMPACT_ATOMS: atom_id res chain seq x y z
N PHE A 1 2.50 -1.35 -40.93
CA PHE A 1 3.44 -1.46 -39.80
C PHE A 1 3.95 -0.06 -39.47
N ASP A 2 3.15 0.74 -38.77
CA ASP A 2 3.62 2.01 -38.19
C ASP A 2 3.91 1.74 -36.71
N THR A 3 5.07 1.16 -36.44
CA THR A 3 5.60 1.03 -35.08
C THR A 3 6.28 2.35 -34.71
N ALA A 4 5.54 3.44 -34.68
CA ALA A 4 5.99 4.65 -34.03
C ALA A 4 5.66 4.50 -32.54
N PHE A 5 6.51 3.76 -31.82
CA PHE A 5 6.52 3.80 -30.35
C PHE A 5 6.53 5.27 -29.94
N SER A 6 5.45 5.74 -29.32
CA SER A 6 5.40 7.12 -28.85
C SER A 6 6.35 7.26 -27.66
N TRP A 7 6.90 8.44 -27.47
CA TRP A 7 7.65 8.76 -26.26
C TRP A 7 6.82 8.49 -24.99
N ARG A 8 5.48 8.61 -25.08
CA ARG A 8 4.53 8.22 -24.04
C ARG A 8 4.62 6.73 -23.71
N ASP A 9 4.60 5.88 -24.73
CA ASP A 9 4.59 4.42 -24.56
C ASP A 9 5.90 3.94 -23.92
N LEU A 10 7.02 4.58 -24.28
CA LEU A 10 8.32 4.33 -23.67
C LEU A 10 8.35 4.70 -22.18
N ILE A 11 7.71 5.82 -21.80
CA ILE A 11 7.57 6.22 -20.39
C ILE A 11 6.66 5.24 -19.63
N LEU A 12 5.55 4.81 -20.22
CA LEU A 12 4.62 3.86 -19.60
C LEU A 12 5.30 2.51 -19.34
N ILE A 13 6.02 1.97 -20.33
CA ILE A 13 6.76 0.70 -20.18
C ILE A 13 7.90 0.83 -19.17
N ALA A 14 8.72 1.88 -19.26
CA ALA A 14 9.83 2.10 -18.34
C ALA A 14 9.33 2.29 -16.90
N GLY A 15 8.27 3.08 -16.72
CA GLY A 15 7.59 3.27 -15.44
C GLY A 15 7.06 1.95 -14.90
N GLY A 16 6.30 1.19 -15.69
CA GLY A 16 5.73 -0.07 -15.26
C GLY A 16 6.78 -1.13 -14.88
N VAL A 17 7.88 -1.25 -15.64
CA VAL A 17 9.01 -2.13 -15.29
C VAL A 17 9.67 -1.69 -13.97
N PHE A 18 9.85 -0.38 -13.78
CA PHE A 18 10.37 0.17 -12.53
C PHE A 18 9.47 -0.19 -11.34
N LEU A 19 8.15 -0.10 -11.49
CA LEU A 19 7.18 -0.48 -10.46
C LEU A 19 7.26 -1.97 -10.13
N LEU A 20 7.30 -2.83 -11.15
CA LEU A 20 7.39 -4.27 -10.97
C LEU A 20 8.65 -4.68 -10.20
N TRP A 21 9.80 -4.14 -10.63
CA TRP A 21 11.07 -4.42 -9.98
C TRP A 21 11.09 -3.95 -8.52
N LYS A 22 10.64 -2.71 -8.28
CA LYS A 22 10.58 -2.13 -6.93
C LYS A 22 9.65 -2.94 -6.03
N ALA A 23 8.41 -3.16 -6.43
CA ALA A 23 7.44 -3.86 -5.61
C ALA A 23 7.87 -5.30 -5.30
N THR A 24 8.43 -6.01 -6.29
CA THR A 24 8.96 -7.36 -6.09
C THR A 24 10.09 -7.37 -5.05
N LYS A 25 11.02 -6.40 -5.13
CA LYS A 25 12.11 -6.26 -4.16
C LYS A 25 11.61 -5.92 -2.76
N GLU A 26 10.67 -4.99 -2.64
CA GLU A 26 10.08 -4.60 -1.35
C GLU A 26 9.29 -5.75 -0.72
N ILE A 27 8.53 -6.52 -1.53
CA ILE A 27 7.84 -7.73 -1.08
C ILE A 27 8.85 -8.76 -0.57
N HIS A 28 9.92 -9.02 -1.33
CA HIS A 28 10.95 -9.99 -0.93
C HIS A 28 11.60 -9.61 0.41
N HIS A 29 11.96 -8.34 0.60
CA HIS A 29 12.48 -7.84 1.88
C HIS A 29 11.47 -7.86 3.03
N THR A 30 10.17 -7.73 2.75
CA THR A 30 9.13 -7.74 3.79
C THR A 30 8.71 -9.17 4.17
N VAL A 31 8.92 -10.15 3.28
CA VAL A 31 8.48 -11.54 3.45
C VAL A 31 9.58 -12.46 3.99
N ASP A 32 10.87 -12.19 3.73
CA ASP A 32 11.97 -13.00 4.28
C ASP A 32 12.24 -12.66 5.75
N PRO A 33 11.94 -13.57 6.72
CA PRO A 33 12.22 -13.38 8.12
C PRO A 33 13.50 -14.12 8.54
N THR A 34 14.46 -14.34 7.63
CA THR A 34 15.74 -14.95 7.98
C THR A 34 16.52 -13.95 8.83
N PRO A 35 16.78 -14.23 10.11
CA PRO A 35 17.77 -13.46 10.84
C PRO A 35 19.12 -13.93 10.30
N SER A 36 19.64 -13.24 9.29
CA SER A 36 21.08 -13.34 9.04
C SER A 36 21.79 -12.84 10.30
N ASP A 37 22.45 -13.76 10.99
CA ASP A 37 23.13 -13.64 12.29
C ASP A 37 24.31 -12.64 12.33
N HIS A 38 24.26 -11.57 11.54
CA HIS A 38 25.34 -10.59 11.43
C HIS A 38 24.99 -9.13 11.72
N GLU A 39 23.77 -8.77 12.10
CA GLU A 39 23.46 -7.39 12.48
C GLU A 39 22.54 -7.28 13.71
N LEU A 40 23.11 -7.57 14.88
CA LEU A 40 22.46 -7.29 16.17
C LEU A 40 22.46 -5.80 16.56
N LEU A 41 22.93 -4.90 15.69
CA LEU A 41 23.12 -3.49 16.02
C LEU A 41 22.14 -2.54 15.30
N ASP A 42 21.37 -3.01 14.30
CA ASP A 42 20.63 -2.10 13.40
C ASP A 42 19.11 -2.32 13.30
N LYS A 43 18.54 -3.11 14.22
CA LYS A 43 17.09 -3.40 14.29
C LYS A 43 16.19 -2.19 14.56
N LYS A 44 16.75 -1.02 14.90
CA LYS A 44 16.00 0.23 15.11
C LYS A 44 16.13 1.25 13.97
N ALA A 45 17.14 1.15 13.10
CA ALA A 45 17.38 2.13 12.04
C ALA A 45 16.83 1.67 10.67
N VAL A 46 16.83 0.36 10.39
CA VAL A 46 16.46 -0.17 9.06
C VAL A 46 14.95 -0.12 8.79
N VAL A 47 14.10 -0.32 9.81
CA VAL A 47 12.63 -0.25 9.65
C VAL A 47 12.16 1.20 9.41
N ILE A 48 12.86 2.18 9.99
CA ILE A 48 12.53 3.60 9.82
C ILE A 48 12.96 4.11 8.44
N ASN A 49 14.00 3.52 7.82
CA ASN A 49 14.43 3.88 6.47
C ASN A 49 13.51 3.33 5.36
N ASN A 50 12.82 2.20 5.57
CA ASN A 50 11.96 1.59 4.55
C ASN A 50 10.55 2.22 4.45
N ALA A 51 9.97 2.69 5.56
CA ALA A 51 8.65 3.34 5.53
C ALA A 51 8.71 4.69 4.80
N GLY A 52 9.73 5.52 5.08
CA GLY A 52 9.93 6.81 4.39
C GLY A 52 10.21 6.64 2.89
N ALA A 53 11.01 5.62 2.52
CA ALA A 53 11.28 5.32 1.11
C ALA A 53 10.02 4.82 0.38
N ALA A 54 9.20 3.98 1.02
CA ALA A 54 7.93 3.52 0.47
C ALA A 54 6.90 4.65 0.34
N ILE A 55 6.83 5.56 1.31
CA ILE A 55 5.96 6.75 1.27
C ILE A 55 6.40 7.72 0.16
N ILE A 56 7.70 8.01 0.05
CA ILE A 56 8.24 8.85 -1.05
C ILE A 56 7.95 8.21 -2.42
N GLN A 57 8.00 6.88 -2.50
CA GLN A 57 7.63 6.16 -3.72
C GLN A 57 6.14 6.23 -4.01
N ILE A 58 5.27 6.08 -3.02
CA ILE A 58 3.82 6.27 -3.18
C ILE A 58 3.53 7.69 -3.67
N ILE A 59 4.22 8.70 -3.13
CA ILE A 59 4.09 10.09 -3.57
C ILE A 59 4.59 10.28 -5.02
N LEU A 60 5.75 9.72 -5.37
CA LEU A 60 6.27 9.77 -6.74
C LEU A 60 5.35 9.06 -7.74
N LEU A 61 4.73 7.96 -7.32
CA LEU A 61 3.85 7.16 -8.16
C LEU A 61 2.48 7.79 -8.31
N ASP A 62 1.95 8.35 -7.23
CA ASP A 62 0.74 9.16 -7.24
C ASP A 62 0.94 10.42 -8.08
N LEU A 63 2.15 11.01 -8.08
CA LEU A 63 2.49 12.10 -8.98
C LEU A 63 2.47 11.67 -10.46
N VAL A 64 3.06 10.52 -10.81
CA VAL A 64 3.07 10.02 -12.19
C VAL A 64 1.67 9.57 -12.64
N PHE A 65 0.91 8.90 -11.77
CA PHE A 65 -0.43 8.40 -12.05
C PHE A 65 -1.50 9.50 -12.05
N SER A 66 -1.34 10.51 -11.19
CA SER A 66 -2.17 11.72 -11.24
C SER A 66 -1.92 12.45 -12.55
N VAL A 67 -0.66 12.65 -12.96
CA VAL A 67 -0.34 13.32 -14.23
C VAL A 67 -0.95 12.57 -15.42
N ASP A 68 -0.88 11.23 -15.51
CA ASP A 68 -1.50 10.49 -16.62
C ASP A 68 -3.05 10.52 -16.59
N SER A 69 -3.66 10.39 -15.41
CA SER A 69 -5.12 10.48 -15.24
C SER A 69 -5.65 11.88 -15.54
N ILE A 70 -4.88 12.92 -15.19
CA ILE A 70 -5.14 14.33 -15.52
C ILE A 70 -4.91 14.54 -17.02
N LEU A 71 -3.79 14.12 -17.60
CA LEU A 71 -3.49 14.32 -19.02
C LEU A 71 -4.51 13.63 -19.93
N THR A 72 -4.98 12.46 -19.52
CA THR A 72 -6.07 11.74 -20.20
C THR A 72 -7.40 12.52 -20.09
N ALA A 73 -7.71 13.10 -18.93
CA ALA A 73 -8.88 13.96 -18.76
C ALA A 73 -8.76 15.30 -19.52
N VAL A 74 -7.55 15.87 -19.59
CA VAL A 74 -7.19 17.07 -20.36
C VAL A 74 -7.36 16.84 -21.86
N GLY A 75 -7.02 15.65 -22.35
CA GLY A 75 -7.28 15.26 -23.73
C GLY A 75 -8.76 15.08 -24.07
N MET A 76 -9.65 15.08 -23.08
CA MET A 76 -11.09 14.83 -23.23
C MET A 76 -11.99 16.01 -22.81
N THR A 77 -11.45 17.10 -22.23
CA THR A 77 -12.22 18.30 -21.86
C THR A 77 -11.43 19.59 -22.03
N ASP A 78 -12.06 20.61 -22.61
CA ASP A 78 -11.43 21.92 -22.84
C ASP A 78 -11.37 22.81 -21.58
N HIS A 79 -11.87 22.32 -20.44
CA HIS A 79 -12.04 23.10 -19.21
C HIS A 79 -10.81 23.04 -18.29
N VAL A 80 -9.70 23.59 -18.77
CA VAL A 80 -8.41 23.70 -18.05
C VAL A 80 -8.53 24.19 -16.59
N PRO A 81 -9.37 25.20 -16.27
CA PRO A 81 -9.49 25.67 -14.89
C PRO A 81 -10.01 24.61 -13.91
N ILE A 82 -10.99 23.80 -14.32
CA ILE A 82 -11.58 22.75 -13.47
C ILE A 82 -10.53 21.69 -13.14
N MET A 83 -9.72 21.32 -14.13
CA MET A 83 -8.65 20.35 -13.95
C MET A 83 -7.58 20.86 -12.98
N MET A 84 -7.09 22.09 -13.17
CA MET A 84 -6.14 22.71 -12.24
C MET A 84 -6.66 22.74 -10.80
N THR A 85 -7.92 23.14 -10.60
CA THR A 85 -8.53 23.16 -9.26
C THR A 85 -8.59 21.76 -8.66
N ALA A 86 -8.96 20.74 -9.44
CA ALA A 86 -8.99 19.35 -8.99
C ALA A 86 -7.60 18.85 -8.56
N VAL A 87 -6.54 19.15 -9.32
CA VAL A 87 -5.16 18.78 -8.95
C VAL A 87 -4.74 19.43 -7.63
N ILE A 88 -4.94 20.75 -7.52
CA ILE A 88 -4.54 21.51 -6.33
C ILE A 88 -5.26 20.97 -5.09
N ILE A 89 -6.56 20.68 -5.20
CA ILE A 89 -7.33 20.10 -4.10
C ILE A 89 -6.80 18.70 -3.76
N ALA A 90 -6.60 17.83 -4.76
CA ALA A 90 -6.13 16.46 -4.53
C ALA A 90 -4.77 16.42 -3.83
N VAL A 91 -3.79 17.19 -4.33
CA VAL A 91 -2.45 17.28 -3.74
C VAL A 91 -2.52 17.88 -2.33
N THR A 92 -3.34 18.91 -2.12
CA THR A 92 -3.51 19.52 -0.80
C THR A 92 -4.09 18.52 0.21
N VAL A 93 -5.13 17.77 -0.18
CA VAL A 93 -5.71 16.71 0.66
C VAL A 93 -4.68 15.63 0.95
N MET A 94 -3.88 15.22 -0.04
CA MET A 94 -2.82 14.23 0.14
C MET A 94 -1.77 14.70 1.16
N LEU A 95 -1.30 15.95 1.06
CA LEU A 95 -0.31 16.53 1.98
C LEU A 95 -0.86 16.64 3.40
N LEU A 96 -2.13 17.00 3.57
CA LEU A 96 -2.76 17.05 4.89
C LEU A 96 -3.01 15.65 5.47
N ALA A 97 -3.20 14.65 4.61
CA ALA A 97 -3.48 13.27 5.01
C ALA A 97 -2.22 12.39 5.13
N SER A 98 -1.04 12.86 4.73
CA SER A 98 0.16 12.02 4.65
C SER A 98 0.61 11.49 6.00
N ASP A 99 0.65 12.34 7.03
CA ASP A 99 1.07 11.96 8.39
C ASP A 99 0.11 10.94 9.03
N PRO A 100 -1.23 11.15 9.04
CA PRO A 100 -2.14 10.14 9.58
C PRO A 100 -2.14 8.85 8.74
N LEU A 101 -1.95 8.95 7.43
CA LEU A 101 -1.83 7.77 6.56
C LEU A 101 -0.56 6.96 6.86
N ALA A 102 0.59 7.62 7.02
CA ALA A 102 1.85 6.98 7.39
C ALA A 102 1.72 6.22 8.72
N ASN A 103 1.17 6.89 9.74
CA ASN A 103 0.94 6.28 11.06
C ASN A 103 -0.04 5.10 11.00
N PHE A 104 -1.00 5.10 10.07
CA PHE A 104 -1.94 4.00 9.87
C PHE A 104 -1.25 2.79 9.23
N ILE A 105 -0.41 3.04 8.23
CA ILE A 105 0.36 2.02 7.53
C ILE A 105 1.35 1.33 8.49
N ASP A 106 2.07 2.10 9.31
CA ASP A 106 3.03 1.58 10.30
C ASP A 106 2.37 0.62 11.31
N LYS A 107 1.10 0.86 11.66
CA LYS A 107 0.34 0.02 12.59
C LYS A 107 -0.27 -1.21 11.93
N ASN A 108 -0.33 -1.25 10.59
CA ASN A 108 -1.03 -2.28 9.82
C ASN A 108 -0.16 -2.78 8.66
N PRO A 109 0.82 -3.67 8.93
CA PRO A 109 1.76 -4.15 7.91
C PRO A 109 1.09 -4.91 6.75
N THR A 110 -0.09 -5.49 6.98
CA THR A 110 -0.90 -6.12 5.93
C THR A 110 -1.37 -5.10 4.88
N VAL A 111 -1.61 -3.85 5.27
CA VAL A 111 -1.95 -2.75 4.34
C VAL A 111 -0.76 -2.40 3.44
N VAL A 112 0.47 -2.46 3.95
CA VAL A 112 1.70 -2.29 3.14
C VAL A 112 1.75 -3.36 2.05
N MET A 113 1.51 -4.62 2.41
CA MET A 113 1.53 -5.72 1.45
C MET A 113 0.46 -5.57 0.36
N LEU A 114 -0.73 -5.09 0.71
CA LEU A 114 -1.78 -4.80 -0.27
C LEU A 114 -1.42 -3.63 -1.18
N ALA A 115 -0.81 -2.57 -0.64
CA ALA A 115 -0.32 -1.45 -1.44
C ALA A 115 0.78 -1.88 -2.42
N LEU A 116 1.72 -2.73 -1.98
CA LEU A 116 2.75 -3.33 -2.86
C LEU A 116 2.12 -4.28 -3.91
N GLY A 117 1.04 -4.97 -3.57
CA GLY A 117 0.26 -5.76 -4.54
C GLY A 117 -0.42 -4.90 -5.60
N PHE A 118 -1.04 -3.78 -5.21
CA PHE A 118 -1.59 -2.82 -6.16
C PHE A 118 -0.50 -2.16 -7.00
N LEU A 119 0.66 -1.88 -6.41
CA LEU A 119 1.82 -1.37 -7.12
C LEU A 119 2.26 -2.30 -8.25
N LEU A 120 2.32 -3.61 -7.99
CA LEU A 120 2.57 -4.62 -9.03
C LEU A 120 1.48 -4.63 -10.11
N MET A 121 0.21 -4.60 -9.71
CA MET A 121 -0.92 -4.58 -10.63
C MET A 121 -0.90 -3.35 -11.55
N ILE A 122 -0.68 -2.16 -10.99
CA ILE A 122 -0.56 -0.91 -11.75
C ILE A 122 0.67 -0.97 -12.66
N GLY A 123 1.81 -1.47 -12.18
CA GLY A 123 3.01 -1.66 -13.01
C GLY A 123 2.74 -2.54 -14.23
N ALA A 124 2.03 -3.65 -14.04
CA ALA A 124 1.62 -4.53 -15.14
C ALA A 124 0.66 -3.85 -16.13
N VAL A 125 -0.29 -3.05 -15.62
CA VAL A 125 -1.22 -2.26 -16.46
C VAL A 125 -0.48 -1.22 -17.28
N LEU A 126 0.48 -0.48 -16.72
CA LEU A 126 1.26 0.52 -17.45
C LEU A 126 2.07 -0.11 -18.59
N ILE A 127 2.65 -1.29 -18.35
CA ILE A 127 3.34 -2.05 -19.41
C ILE A 127 2.33 -2.44 -20.50
N ALA A 128 1.17 -2.98 -20.13
CA ALA A 128 0.14 -3.38 -21.08
C ALA A 128 -0.35 -2.19 -21.93
N ASP A 129 -0.66 -1.06 -21.30
CA ASP A 129 -1.08 0.18 -21.96
C ASP A 129 0.02 0.71 -22.90
N GLY A 130 1.30 0.63 -22.48
CA GLY A 130 2.44 0.99 -23.32
C GLY A 130 2.69 0.07 -24.52
N PHE A 131 2.16 -1.16 -24.50
CA PHE A 131 2.09 -2.05 -25.68
C PHE A 131 0.79 -1.89 -26.47
N GLY A 132 -0.07 -0.93 -26.11
CA GLY A 132 -1.35 -0.66 -26.75
C GLY A 132 -2.51 -1.54 -26.27
N VAL A 133 -2.27 -2.42 -25.29
CA VAL A 133 -3.31 -3.25 -24.67
C VAL A 133 -3.95 -2.46 -23.53
N HIS A 134 -5.09 -1.84 -23.82
CA HIS A 134 -5.79 -1.00 -22.86
C HIS A 134 -6.54 -1.85 -21.83
N VAL A 135 -6.11 -1.80 -20.57
CA VAL A 135 -6.82 -2.47 -19.47
C VAL A 135 -7.94 -1.57 -18.96
N PRO A 136 -9.21 -2.01 -18.95
CA PRO A 136 -10.30 -1.18 -18.45
C PRO A 136 -10.09 -0.84 -16.97
N LYS A 137 -9.92 0.46 -16.68
CA LYS A 137 -9.63 0.99 -15.34
C LYS A 137 -10.65 0.57 -14.27
N GLY A 138 -11.90 0.29 -14.68
CA GLY A 138 -12.95 -0.22 -13.80
C GLY A 138 -12.59 -1.52 -13.08
N TYR A 139 -11.84 -2.43 -13.72
CA TYR A 139 -11.40 -3.66 -13.07
C TYR A 139 -10.39 -3.39 -11.96
N ILE A 140 -9.50 -2.42 -12.17
CA ILE A 140 -8.51 -1.99 -11.19
C ILE A 140 -9.22 -1.36 -9.99
N TYR A 141 -10.19 -0.48 -10.22
CA TYR A 141 -10.98 0.14 -9.16
C TYR A 141 -11.79 -0.89 -8.37
N ALA A 142 -12.41 -1.85 -9.05
CA ALA A 142 -13.13 -2.94 -8.41
C ALA A 142 -12.20 -3.81 -7.54
N ALA A 143 -11.01 -4.18 -8.06
CA ALA A 143 -10.02 -4.95 -7.33
C ALA A 143 -9.50 -4.19 -6.09
N MET A 144 -9.23 -2.88 -6.23
CA MET A 144 -8.79 -2.05 -5.12
C MET A 144 -9.85 -1.93 -4.03
N ALA A 145 -11.10 -1.66 -4.41
CA ALA A 145 -12.22 -1.57 -3.47
C ALA A 145 -12.49 -2.91 -2.76
N PHE A 146 -12.51 -4.01 -3.51
CA PHE A 146 -12.73 -5.35 -2.95
C PHE A 146 -11.64 -5.73 -1.95
N SER A 147 -10.37 -5.55 -2.31
CA SER A 147 -9.23 -5.83 -1.44
C SER A 147 -9.26 -4.95 -0.18
N GLY A 148 -9.60 -3.67 -0.30
CA GLY A 148 -9.77 -2.78 0.85
C GLY A 148 -10.88 -3.24 1.80
N ILE A 149 -12.01 -3.71 1.27
CA ILE A 149 -13.10 -4.27 2.09
C ILE A 149 -12.63 -5.54 2.80
N VAL A 150 -12.01 -6.47 2.07
CA VAL A 150 -11.50 -7.74 2.63
C VAL A 150 -10.49 -7.46 3.74
N GLU A 151 -9.57 -6.53 3.55
CA GLU A 151 -8.61 -6.17 4.57
C GLU A 151 -9.26 -5.45 5.76
N GLY A 152 -10.24 -4.59 5.53
CA GLY A 152 -11.03 -3.99 6.59
C GLY A 152 -11.71 -5.03 7.48
N LEU A 153 -12.30 -6.07 6.86
CA LEU A 153 -12.88 -7.21 7.57
C LEU A 153 -11.82 -8.03 8.31
N ASN A 154 -10.66 -8.25 7.69
CA ASN A 154 -9.53 -8.96 8.29
C ASN A 154 -9.00 -8.24 9.53
N MET A 155 -8.81 -6.92 9.44
CA MET A 155 -8.42 -6.07 10.56
C MET A 155 -9.45 -6.08 11.69
N ALA A 156 -10.75 -5.99 11.36
CA ALA A 156 -11.83 -6.07 12.34
C ALA A 156 -11.86 -7.43 13.05
N SER A 157 -11.68 -8.51 12.31
CA SER A 157 -11.58 -9.87 12.85
C SER A 157 -10.38 -10.00 13.80
N ARG A 158 -9.18 -9.56 13.38
CA ARG A 158 -7.95 -9.61 14.19
C ARG A 158 -8.11 -8.85 15.51
N ASN A 159 -8.71 -7.67 15.48
CA ASN A 159 -8.97 -6.89 16.69
C ASN A 159 -10.01 -7.57 17.61
N SER A 160 -11.04 -8.20 17.04
CA SER A 160 -12.03 -8.95 17.82
C SER A 160 -11.42 -10.16 18.54
N GLN A 161 -10.49 -10.87 17.88
CA GLN A 161 -9.81 -12.03 18.46
C GLN A 161 -8.83 -11.62 19.55
N ALA A 162 -8.09 -10.53 19.37
CA ALA A 162 -7.19 -9.98 20.41
C ALA A 162 -7.96 -9.64 21.71
N LYS A 163 -9.14 -9.04 21.59
CA LYS A 163 -10.01 -8.76 22.75
C LYS A 163 -10.49 -10.04 23.44
N LYS A 164 -10.93 -11.05 22.66
CA LYS A 164 -11.36 -12.35 23.22
C LYS A 164 -10.23 -13.07 23.95
N ALA A 165 -9.02 -13.06 23.39
CA ALA A 165 -7.83 -13.64 24.01
C ALA A 165 -7.47 -12.93 25.32
N ALA A 166 -7.54 -11.60 25.37
CA ALA A 166 -7.30 -10.82 26.58
C ALA A 166 -8.31 -11.15 27.70
N HIS A 167 -9.60 -11.27 27.36
CA HIS A 167 -10.63 -11.67 28.32
C HIS A 167 -10.44 -13.11 28.83
N ALA A 168 -10.03 -14.04 27.97
CA ALA A 168 -9.72 -15.41 28.37
C ALA A 168 -8.51 -15.46 29.33
N ALA A 169 -7.45 -14.70 29.04
CA ALA A 169 -6.27 -14.60 29.90
C ALA A 169 -6.59 -13.98 31.27
N ALA A 170 -7.41 -12.92 31.32
CA ALA A 170 -7.85 -12.31 32.57
C ALA A 170 -8.68 -13.29 33.43
N ARG A 171 -9.60 -14.03 32.81
CA ARG A 171 -10.41 -15.04 33.50
C ARG A 171 -9.56 -16.18 34.05
N GLN A 172 -8.53 -16.61 33.32
CA GLN A 172 -7.59 -17.62 33.79
C GLN A 172 -6.76 -17.12 34.99
N ALA A 173 -6.34 -15.85 34.96
CA ALA A 173 -5.60 -15.24 36.07
C ALA A 173 -6.45 -15.18 37.36
N GLU A 174 -7.74 -14.85 37.25
CA GLU A 174 -8.67 -14.87 38.39
C GLU A 174 -8.89 -16.28 38.96
N LEU A 175 -8.99 -17.30 38.10
CA LEU A 175 -9.14 -18.70 38.53
C LEU A 175 -7.89 -19.19 39.27
N ASN A 176 -6.71 -18.93 38.71
CA ASN A 176 -5.44 -19.31 39.33
C ASN A 176 -5.25 -18.62 40.70
N GLN A 177 -5.67 -17.35 40.83
CA GLN A 177 -5.61 -16.64 42.11
C GLN A 177 -6.54 -17.25 43.17
N ARG A 178 -7.73 -17.72 42.78
CA ARG A 178 -8.67 -18.40 43.68
C ARG A 178 -8.12 -19.74 44.15
N GLU A 179 -7.53 -20.53 43.26
CA GLU A 179 -6.88 -21.80 43.62
C GLU A 179 -5.70 -21.60 44.59
N THR A 180 -4.93 -20.51 44.45
CA THR A 180 -3.84 -20.19 45.40
C THR A 180 -4.32 -19.61 46.73
N ALA A 181 -5.55 -19.07 46.79
CA ALA A 181 -6.12 -18.46 47.99
C ALA A 181 -6.88 -19.46 48.89
N GLU A 182 -7.08 -20.70 48.43
CA GLU A 182 -7.56 -21.83 49.24
C GLU A 182 -6.40 -22.80 49.58
N PRO A 183 -5.45 -22.43 50.47
CA PRO A 183 -4.49 -23.39 50.99
C PRO A 183 -5.16 -24.26 52.06
N GLY A 184 -5.49 -25.49 51.70
CA GLY A 184 -5.75 -26.57 52.66
C GLY A 184 -7.21 -26.76 53.06
N VAL A 185 -7.79 -27.84 52.54
CA VAL A 185 -8.47 -28.82 53.40
C VAL A 185 -7.45 -29.89 53.75
#